data_AF-A0A2U1NLC2-F1
#
_entry.id   AF-A0A2U1NLC2-F1
#
_cell.length_a   1.000
_cell.length_b   1.000
_cell.length_c   1.000
_cell.angle_alpha   90.00
_cell.angle_beta   90.00
_cell.angle_gamma   90.00
#
_symmetry.space_group_name_H-M   'P 1'
#
loop_
_entity.id
_entity.type
_entity.pdbx_description
1 polymer ?
#
loop_
_entity_poly.entity_id
_entity_poly.type
_entity_poly.pdbx_seq_one_letter_code
_entity_poly.pdbx_strand_id
1 'polypeptide(L)'
;MKLFILAFILFALSANSAPSPVLDAYGKNLRAGVEYYVMPAAGRGESGLLRAAVGGNDTCPAGVAQFRADHCNESNIWRLKYEEAMQQYFVKVGGVQGNPGRETLDNWFKVEKTEDGYKFVDDHGNRRLALSDVPFSVHFYRVTSI
;
A
#
# COMPACT_ATOMS: atom_id res chain seq x y z
N MET A 1 50.07 33.85 -21.43
CA MET A 1 49.34 32.60 -21.76
C MET A 1 48.36 32.32 -20.63
N LYS A 2 47.05 32.41 -20.93
CA LYS A 2 45.95 32.20 -19.97
C LYS A 2 45.79 30.69 -19.71
N LEU A 3 45.96 30.28 -18.45
CA LEU A 3 45.60 28.93 -17.99
C LEU A 3 44.07 28.88 -17.84
N PHE A 4 43.36 28.38 -18.85
CA PHE A 4 42.00 27.88 -18.68
C PHE A 4 42.10 26.39 -18.39
N ILE A 5 42.33 26.02 -17.12
CA ILE A 5 42.14 24.63 -16.70
C ILE A 5 40.66 24.47 -16.40
N LEU A 6 40.02 23.59 -17.18
CA LEU A 6 38.63 23.20 -17.06
C LEU A 6 38.31 22.93 -15.59
N ALA A 7 37.39 23.72 -15.04
CA ALA A 7 36.61 23.30 -13.89
C ALA A 7 35.82 22.06 -14.34
N PHE A 8 36.38 20.89 -14.07
CA PHE A 8 35.65 19.63 -14.11
C PHE A 8 34.64 19.73 -12.97
N ILE A 9 33.49 20.34 -13.27
CA ILE A 9 32.34 20.33 -12.39
C ILE A 9 31.93 18.85 -12.31
N LEU A 10 32.51 18.15 -11.33
CA LEU A 10 31.93 16.95 -10.75
C LEU A 10 30.59 17.41 -10.15
N PHE A 11 29.58 17.50 -11.00
CA PHE A 11 28.21 17.35 -10.54
C PHE A 11 28.17 15.91 -9.99
N ALA A 12 28.40 15.78 -8.69
CA ALA A 12 28.15 14.55 -7.99
C ALA A 12 26.66 14.26 -8.21
N LEU A 13 26.36 13.38 -9.18
CA LEU A 13 25.08 12.72 -9.25
C LEU A 13 24.97 11.99 -7.92
N SER A 14 24.19 12.54 -6.99
CA SER A 14 23.80 11.80 -5.81
C SER A 14 23.02 10.59 -6.32
N ALA A 15 23.68 9.44 -6.35
CA ALA A 15 23.00 8.18 -6.56
C ALA A 15 22.11 7.98 -5.34
N ASN A 16 20.84 8.37 -5.45
CA ASN A 16 19.85 8.02 -4.45
C ASN A 16 19.76 6.49 -4.49
N SER A 17 20.11 5.84 -3.38
CA SER A 17 19.97 4.39 -3.30
C SER A 17 18.51 4.03 -3.53
N ALA A 18 18.27 3.01 -4.36
CA ALA A 18 16.93 2.47 -4.51
C ALA A 18 16.43 2.01 -3.13
N PRO A 19 15.15 2.22 -2.81
CA PRO A 19 14.58 1.71 -1.57
C PRO A 19 14.81 0.20 -1.49
N SER A 20 15.08 -0.30 -0.27
CA SER A 20 15.23 -1.74 -0.05
C SER A 20 13.98 -2.48 -0.53
N PRO A 21 14.12 -3.64 -1.19
CA PRO A 21 12.99 -4.39 -1.69
C PRO A 21 12.09 -4.86 -0.54
N VAL A 22 10.79 -4.93 -0.80
CA VAL A 22 9.83 -5.61 0.08
C VAL A 22 9.99 -7.11 -0.09
N LEU A 23 10.04 -7.84 1.01
CA LEU A 23 10.24 -9.28 1.04
C LEU A 23 8.94 -9.98 1.46
N ASP A 24 8.74 -11.19 0.95
CA ASP A 24 7.72 -12.10 1.47
C ASP A 24 8.17 -12.72 2.79
N ALA A 25 7.27 -13.47 3.43
CA ALA A 25 7.50 -14.15 4.70
C ALA A 25 8.64 -15.18 4.66
N TYR A 26 9.11 -15.56 3.47
CA TYR A 26 10.22 -16.48 3.25
C TYR A 26 11.51 -15.75 2.81
N GLY A 27 11.53 -14.41 2.86
CA GLY A 27 12.70 -13.59 2.54
C GLY A 27 12.97 -13.41 1.04
N LYS A 28 12.00 -13.70 0.16
CA LYS A 28 12.12 -13.48 -1.29
C LYS A 28 11.52 -12.13 -1.67
N ASN A 29 12.12 -11.46 -2.67
CA ASN A 29 11.59 -10.19 -3.16
C ASN A 29 10.16 -10.34 -3.71
N LEU A 30 9.28 -9.41 -3.33
CA LEU A 30 7.98 -9.23 -3.97
C LEU A 30 8.14 -8.85 -5.45
N ARG A 31 7.21 -9.30 -6.28
CA ARG A 31 7.21 -9.05 -7.72
C ARG A 31 5.86 -8.47 -8.15
N ALA A 32 5.90 -7.43 -8.98
CA ALA A 32 4.70 -6.91 -9.63
C ALA A 32 4.06 -8.00 -10.51
N GLY A 33 2.73 -8.04 -10.54
CA GLY A 33 1.96 -9.05 -11.29
C GLY A 33 1.93 -10.45 -10.67
N VAL A 34 2.46 -10.62 -9.45
CA VAL A 34 2.36 -11.87 -8.68
C VAL A 34 1.41 -11.65 -7.52
N GLU A 35 0.56 -12.64 -7.25
CA GLU A 35 -0.41 -12.59 -6.16
C GLU A 35 0.24 -12.94 -4.81
N TYR A 36 -0.13 -12.19 -3.78
CA TYR A 36 0.31 -12.40 -2.41
C TYR A 36 -0.89 -12.26 -1.45
N TYR A 37 -0.96 -13.12 -0.45
CA TYR A 37 -1.78 -12.88 0.74
C TYR A 37 -1.10 -11.84 1.61
N VAL A 38 -1.88 -10.88 2.11
CA VAL A 38 -1.46 -9.93 3.14
C VAL A 38 -2.04 -10.39 4.48
N MET A 39 -1.17 -10.78 5.39
CA MET A 39 -1.55 -11.34 6.70
C MET A 39 -1.04 -10.49 7.85
N PRO A 40 -1.76 -10.39 8.98
CA PRO A 40 -1.29 -9.68 10.16
C PRO A 40 0.05 -10.25 10.66
N ALA A 41 0.99 -9.39 11.05
CA ALA A 41 2.28 -9.83 11.61
C ALA A 41 2.14 -10.34 13.05
N ALA A 42 1.25 -9.73 13.84
CA ALA A 42 0.93 -10.20 15.18
C ALA A 42 -0.04 -11.39 15.09
N GLY A 43 0.34 -12.53 15.69
CA GLY A 43 -0.35 -13.83 15.61
C GLY A 43 -1.74 -13.93 16.27
N ARG A 44 -2.64 -12.98 16.00
CA ARG A 44 -4.07 -13.07 16.34
C ARG A 44 -4.90 -13.15 15.07
N GLY A 45 -4.94 -14.34 14.47
CA GLY A 45 -5.94 -14.70 13.46
C GLY A 45 -5.34 -15.30 12.19
N GLU A 46 -5.87 -16.45 11.78
CA GLU A 46 -5.58 -17.14 10.52
C GLU A 46 -6.26 -16.49 9.30
N SER A 47 -6.91 -15.34 9.48
CA SER A 47 -7.64 -14.64 8.42
C SER A 47 -6.80 -13.50 7.84
N GLY A 48 -6.43 -13.61 6.57
CA GLY A 48 -5.85 -12.51 5.80
C GLY A 48 -6.81 -11.34 5.63
N LEU A 49 -6.33 -10.26 4.99
CA LEU A 49 -7.18 -9.12 4.64
C LEU A 49 -8.19 -9.52 3.54
N LEU A 50 -9.49 -9.34 3.80
CA LEU A 50 -10.58 -9.58 2.87
C LEU A 50 -11.31 -8.26 2.53
N ARG A 51 -12.37 -8.32 1.73
CA ARG A 51 -13.27 -7.18 1.46
C ARG A 51 -14.40 -7.22 2.48
N ALA A 52 -14.76 -6.12 3.12
CA ALA A 52 -15.94 -6.03 4.01
C ALA A 52 -16.81 -4.82 3.66
N ALA A 53 -18.12 -4.90 3.93
CA ALA A 53 -18.98 -3.72 3.88
C ALA A 53 -18.53 -2.71 4.95
N VAL A 54 -18.24 -1.47 4.54
CA VAL A 54 -17.93 -0.38 5.45
C VAL A 54 -19.13 0.55 5.48
N GLY A 55 -19.84 0.54 6.60
CA GLY A 55 -20.94 1.41 7.05
C GLY A 55 -21.65 2.30 6.02
N GLY A 56 -22.97 2.10 5.86
CA GLY A 56 -23.85 2.92 5.03
C GLY A 56 -25.02 2.11 4.47
N ASN A 57 -26.03 2.77 3.89
CA ASN A 57 -27.08 2.13 3.08
C ASN A 57 -26.59 1.84 1.64
N ASP A 58 -25.42 2.37 1.28
CA ASP A 58 -24.73 2.10 0.03
C ASP A 58 -23.84 0.86 0.21
N THR A 59 -24.15 -0.19 -0.54
CA THR A 59 -23.51 -1.51 -0.45
C THR A 59 -22.09 -1.55 -1.07
N CYS A 60 -21.66 -0.47 -1.73
CA CYS A 60 -20.36 -0.33 -2.41
C CYS A 60 -19.90 1.15 -2.42
N PRO A 61 -18.58 1.44 -2.33
CA PRO A 61 -17.45 0.51 -2.31
C PRO A 61 -17.25 -0.21 -0.98
N ALA A 62 -16.96 -1.51 -1.05
CA ALA A 62 -16.51 -2.27 0.10
C ALA A 62 -15.13 -1.79 0.58
N GLY A 63 -14.94 -1.70 1.89
CA GLY A 63 -13.61 -1.50 2.48
C GLY A 63 -12.77 -2.76 2.47
N VAL A 64 -11.47 -2.61 2.69
CA VAL A 64 -10.55 -3.74 2.88
C VAL A 64 -10.44 -4.02 4.37
N ALA A 65 -11.02 -5.12 4.85
CA ALA A 65 -11.02 -5.52 6.27
C ALA A 65 -11.02 -7.05 6.45
N GLN A 66 -10.86 -7.52 7.68
CA GLN A 66 -10.77 -8.95 7.99
C GLN A 66 -12.15 -9.63 8.09
N PHE A 67 -12.92 -9.78 6.99
CA PHE A 67 -14.02 -10.77 6.77
C PHE A 67 -14.81 -10.47 5.47
N ARG A 68 -15.69 -11.40 5.03
CA ARG A 68 -16.41 -11.48 3.72
C ARG A 68 -17.15 -10.21 3.23
N ALA A 69 -17.13 -9.98 1.91
CA ALA A 69 -17.87 -8.93 1.22
C ALA A 69 -18.98 -9.47 0.33
N ASP A 70 -19.99 -8.61 0.19
CA ASP A 70 -21.04 -8.67 -0.80
C ASP A 70 -20.50 -8.28 -2.20
N HIS A 71 -21.21 -8.70 -3.24
CA HIS A 71 -20.81 -8.58 -4.64
C HIS A 71 -20.84 -7.11 -5.13
N CYS A 72 -19.67 -6.44 -5.18
CA CYS A 72 -19.53 -5.11 -5.79
C CYS A 72 -18.99 -5.20 -7.23
N ASN A 73 -19.67 -4.55 -8.18
CA ASN A 73 -19.22 -4.35 -9.57
C ASN A 73 -18.18 -3.22 -9.69
N GLU A 74 -17.20 -3.20 -8.80
CA GLU A 74 -16.14 -2.20 -8.76
C GLU A 74 -14.78 -2.83 -8.98
N SER A 75 -13.79 -2.03 -9.40
CA SER A 75 -12.43 -2.52 -9.59
C SER A 75 -11.84 -3.08 -8.29
N ASN A 76 -10.86 -3.98 -8.41
CA ASN A 76 -10.06 -4.47 -7.28
C ASN A 76 -8.93 -3.50 -6.86
N ILE A 77 -8.88 -2.30 -7.44
CA ILE A 77 -7.84 -1.31 -7.14
C ILE A 77 -8.19 -0.61 -5.83
N TRP A 78 -7.23 -0.53 -4.93
CA TRP A 78 -7.39 0.16 -3.65
C TRP A 78 -7.39 1.66 -3.86
N ARG A 79 -8.19 2.36 -3.05
CA ARG A 79 -8.20 3.81 -2.97
C ARG A 79 -8.54 4.30 -1.57
N LEU A 80 -8.11 5.50 -1.23
CA LEU A 80 -8.41 6.17 0.03
C LEU A 80 -9.71 6.97 -0.10
N LYS A 81 -10.68 6.74 0.77
CA LYS A 81 -11.95 7.49 0.81
C LYS A 81 -12.29 7.93 2.22
N TYR A 82 -12.73 9.17 2.36
CA TYR A 82 -13.25 9.69 3.62
C TYR A 82 -14.69 9.26 3.81
N GLU A 83 -15.00 8.66 4.96
CA GLU A 83 -16.35 8.30 5.36
C GLU A 83 -16.85 9.26 6.43
N GLU A 84 -17.80 10.13 6.06
CA GLU A 84 -18.31 11.18 6.94
C GLU A 84 -18.96 10.61 8.21
N ALA A 85 -19.70 9.51 8.09
CA ALA A 85 -20.38 8.87 9.22
C ALA A 85 -19.39 8.37 10.30
N MET A 86 -18.16 8.06 9.90
CA MET A 86 -17.11 7.56 10.79
C MET A 86 -16.01 8.61 11.03
N GLN A 87 -16.12 9.79 10.39
CA GLN A 87 -15.15 10.88 10.42
C GLN A 87 -13.71 10.40 10.12
N GLN A 88 -13.56 9.46 9.19
CA GLN A 88 -12.32 8.70 9.06
C GLN A 88 -12.06 8.29 7.60
N TYR A 89 -10.79 8.27 7.21
CA TYR A 89 -10.38 7.74 5.91
C TYR A 89 -10.20 6.22 5.94
N PHE A 90 -10.74 5.53 4.94
CA PHE A 90 -10.66 4.08 4.77
C PHE A 90 -10.00 3.71 3.45
N VAL A 91 -9.31 2.57 3.45
CA VAL A 91 -8.89 1.92 2.21
C VAL A 91 -10.09 1.13 1.68
N LYS A 92 -10.62 1.56 0.55
CA LYS A 92 -11.74 0.95 -0.17
C LYS A 92 -11.30 0.42 -1.53
N VAL A 93 -12.10 -0.46 -2.11
CA VAL A 93 -11.95 -0.88 -3.52
C VAL A 93 -12.57 0.16 -4.47
N GLY A 94 -12.53 -0.07 -5.79
CA GLY A 94 -13.11 0.86 -6.78
C GLY A 94 -12.19 2.01 -7.21
N GLY A 95 -10.87 1.85 -7.04
CA GLY A 95 -9.86 2.77 -7.59
C GLY A 95 -9.68 2.63 -9.11
N VAL A 96 -8.80 3.44 -9.67
CA VAL A 96 -8.42 3.42 -11.09
C VAL A 96 -6.97 2.97 -11.22
N GLN A 97 -6.72 1.98 -12.08
CA GLN A 97 -5.37 1.47 -12.32
C GLN A 97 -4.54 2.47 -13.15
N GLY A 98 -3.34 2.82 -12.68
CA GLY A 98 -2.39 3.66 -13.43
C GLY A 98 -2.71 5.15 -13.38
N ASN A 99 -2.32 5.89 -14.43
CA ASN A 99 -2.42 7.35 -14.54
C ASN A 99 -1.86 8.11 -13.31
N PRO A 100 -0.57 7.95 -12.94
CA PRO A 100 -0.02 8.61 -11.76
C PRO A 100 -0.14 10.13 -11.87
N GLY A 101 -0.84 10.74 -10.92
CA GLY A 101 -1.07 12.17 -10.91
C GLY A 101 -2.17 12.55 -9.94
N ARG A 102 -2.56 13.83 -9.97
CA ARG A 102 -3.55 14.40 -9.07
C ARG A 102 -4.90 13.69 -9.11
N GLU A 103 -5.28 13.12 -10.25
CA GLU A 103 -6.57 12.44 -10.45
C GLU A 103 -6.65 11.05 -9.81
N THR A 104 -5.51 10.40 -9.58
CA THR A 104 -5.45 9.05 -9.00
C THR A 104 -4.62 9.01 -7.72
N LEU A 105 -4.30 10.17 -7.14
CA LEU A 105 -3.44 10.29 -5.98
C LEU A 105 -3.91 9.38 -4.83
N ASP A 106 -5.23 9.30 -4.63
CA ASP A 106 -5.88 8.46 -3.63
C ASP A 106 -5.77 6.95 -3.90
N ASN A 107 -5.27 6.52 -5.06
CA ASN A 107 -5.07 5.11 -5.42
C ASN A 107 -3.64 4.60 -5.15
N TRP A 108 -2.72 5.48 -4.73
CA TRP A 108 -1.29 5.15 -4.56
C TRP A 108 -0.92 4.94 -3.09
N PHE A 109 -0.33 3.78 -2.81
CA PHE A 109 0.11 3.39 -1.48
C PHE A 109 1.58 2.99 -1.52
N LYS A 110 2.31 3.28 -0.45
CA LYS A 110 3.68 2.83 -0.24
C LYS A 110 3.71 1.76 0.85
N VAL A 111 4.58 0.78 0.68
CA VAL A 111 4.87 -0.24 1.70
C VAL A 111 6.16 0.14 2.43
N GLU A 112 6.11 0.18 3.75
CA GLU A 112 7.26 0.51 4.59
C GLU A 112 7.59 -0.62 5.55
N LYS A 113 8.88 -0.84 5.79
CA LYS A 113 9.36 -1.87 6.72
C LYS A 113 9.10 -1.44 8.17
N THR A 114 8.70 -2.40 9.01
CA THR A 114 8.58 -2.26 10.48
C THR A 114 9.53 -3.25 11.17
N GLU A 115 9.59 -3.23 12.50
CA GLU A 115 10.36 -4.20 13.28
C GLU A 115 9.83 -5.63 13.09
N ASP A 116 8.51 -5.76 12.96
CA ASP A 116 7.77 -7.02 12.93
C ASP A 116 7.20 -7.38 11.54
N GLY A 117 7.49 -6.61 10.48
CA GLY A 117 6.95 -6.86 9.15
C GLY A 117 6.93 -5.62 8.26
N TYR A 118 5.76 -5.28 7.74
CA TYR A 118 5.54 -4.13 6.86
C TYR A 118 4.23 -3.41 7.18
N LYS A 119 4.08 -2.16 6.74
CA LYS A 119 2.83 -1.40 6.84
C LYS A 119 2.55 -0.67 5.52
N PHE A 120 1.29 -0.37 5.25
CA PHE A 120 0.91 0.55 4.17
C PHE A 120 0.88 1.99 4.69
N VAL A 121 1.36 2.91 3.86
CA VAL A 121 1.27 4.36 4.08
C VAL A 121 0.73 5.06 2.84
N ASP A 122 -0.04 6.12 3.04
CA ASP A 122 -0.45 7.03 1.96
C ASP A 122 0.70 7.99 1.60
N ASP A 123 0.45 8.89 0.65
CA ASP A 123 1.37 9.93 0.20
C ASP A 123 1.69 10.98 1.27
N HIS A 124 0.86 11.06 2.31
CA HIS A 124 1.03 11.92 3.49
C HIS A 124 1.69 11.22 4.68
N GLY A 125 1.93 9.90 4.62
CA GLY A 125 2.57 9.11 5.69
C GLY A 125 1.63 8.58 6.78
N ASN A 126 0.30 8.64 6.58
CA ASN A 126 -0.72 8.12 7.50
C ASN A 126 -0.89 6.59 7.36
N ARG A 127 -1.36 5.88 8.41
CA ARG A 127 -1.11 4.44 8.63
C ARG A 127 -2.41 3.62 8.87
N ARG A 128 -2.50 2.36 8.40
CA ARG A 128 -3.61 1.35 8.54
C ARG A 128 -4.76 1.37 7.50
N LEU A 129 -5.47 0.23 7.41
CA LEU A 129 -6.66 -0.01 6.55
C LEU A 129 -7.88 0.87 6.88
N ALA A 130 -7.75 1.71 7.91
CA ALA A 130 -8.32 3.04 8.03
C ALA A 130 -7.23 3.93 8.64
N LEU A 131 -7.10 5.20 8.29
CA LEU A 131 -5.97 6.05 8.74
C LEU A 131 -5.89 6.23 10.27
N SER A 132 -5.16 5.35 10.96
CA SER A 132 -4.94 5.30 12.40
C SER A 132 -3.51 5.70 12.76
N ASP A 133 -3.36 6.26 13.95
CA ASP A 133 -2.10 6.61 14.61
C ASP A 133 -1.25 5.38 15.00
N VAL A 134 -1.89 4.26 15.33
CA VAL A 134 -1.21 3.00 15.61
C VAL A 134 -1.01 2.26 14.29
N PRO A 135 0.19 1.78 13.90
CA PRO A 135 0.40 1.06 12.63
C PRO A 135 -0.12 -0.39 12.68
N PHE A 136 -0.50 -0.96 11.52
CA PHE A 136 -0.90 -2.35 11.38
C PHE A 136 0.16 -3.07 10.56
N SER A 137 0.95 -3.89 11.25
CA SER A 137 2.03 -4.64 10.64
C SER A 137 1.52 -5.89 9.94
N VAL A 138 2.04 -6.17 8.75
CA VAL A 138 1.67 -7.27 7.88
C VAL A 138 2.89 -8.00 7.32
N HIS A 139 2.69 -9.26 6.95
CA HIS A 139 3.58 -10.05 6.12
C HIS A 139 2.90 -10.41 4.80
N PHE A 140 3.72 -10.63 3.78
CA PHE A 140 3.27 -11.06 2.47
C PHE A 140 3.58 -12.54 2.29
N TYR A 141 2.61 -13.34 1.88
CA TYR A 141 2.79 -14.74 1.54
C TYR A 141 2.44 -14.94 0.08
N ARG A 142 3.40 -15.37 -0.72
CA ARG A 142 3.17 -15.59 -2.15
C ARG A 142 2.08 -16.65 -2.33
N VAL A 143 1.09 -16.36 -3.18
CA VAL A 143 0.10 -17.36 -3.58
C VAL A 143 0.82 -18.37 -4.48
N THR A 144 0.91 -19.61 -4.01
CA THR A 144 1.38 -20.74 -4.82
C THR A 144 0.17 -21.45 -5.40
N SER A 145 0.10 -21.62 -6.72
CA SER A 145 -0.85 -22.53 -7.34
C SER A 145 -0.62 -23.93 -6.75
N ILE A 146 -1.68 -24.50 -6.17
CA ILE A 146 -1.73 -25.89 -5.72
C ILE A 146 -1.86 -26.79 -6.95
#